data_AF-A0A9E1J5K1-F1
#
_entry.id   AF-A0A9E1J5K1-F1
#
_cell.length_a   1.000
_cell.length_b   1.000
_cell.length_c   1.000
_cell.angle_alpha   90.00
_cell.angle_beta   90.00
_cell.angle_gamma   90.00
#
_symmetry.space_group_name_H-M   'P 1'
#
loop_
_entity.id
_entity.type
_entity.pdbx_description
1 polymer ?
#
loop_
_entity_poly.entity_id
_entity_poly.type
_entity_poly.pdbx_seq_one_letter_code
_entity_poly.pdbx_strand_id
1 'polypeptide(L)'
;LGNFGLEVNILTPGYGPRIYLTGILTELELEADGPMAEQVCVGEGCSRCLYSCPGDAVGHFDINKPACAQFAQEFGYMTVTAMMQKFAKADKAEKREMLKSRDLFGFWQGILRVVGSFGDCPRCLAVCPVGVDYHAFLADDQKHIPEQTPEKVALGKRFKQARKDGDDIPGLNDWNIRWVGPNGYTGQAAKKVRQEFKDGQKRLITAAERGDGS
;
A
#
# COMPACT_ATOMS: atom_id res chain seq x y z
N LEU A 1 7.24 6.02 -14.29
CA LEU A 1 7.40 5.58 -12.87
C LEU A 1 6.60 4.32 -12.52
N GLY A 2 5.31 4.26 -12.82
CA GLY A 2 4.48 3.10 -12.50
C GLY A 2 3.01 3.31 -12.87
N ASN A 3 2.12 2.50 -12.30
CA ASN A 3 0.67 2.50 -12.55
C ASN A 3 -0.13 2.39 -11.26
N PHE A 4 -1.42 2.72 -11.30
CA PHE A 4 -2.31 2.56 -10.16
C PHE A 4 -2.58 1.08 -9.84
N GLY A 5 -2.54 0.77 -8.54
CA GLY A 5 -2.97 -0.51 -7.99
C GLY A 5 -4.48 -0.66 -7.93
N LEU A 6 -4.94 -1.84 -7.51
CA LEU A 6 -6.35 -2.09 -7.24
C LEU A 6 -6.89 -1.11 -6.17
N GLU A 7 -6.05 -0.75 -5.20
CA GLU A 7 -6.30 0.24 -4.15
C GLU A 7 -5.94 1.69 -4.53
N VAL A 8 -5.72 1.97 -5.82
CA VAL A 8 -5.44 3.30 -6.42
C VAL A 8 -4.16 4.03 -5.98
N ASN A 9 -3.27 3.39 -5.21
CA ASN A 9 -1.90 3.90 -5.00
C ASN A 9 -1.03 3.70 -6.24
N ILE A 10 -0.04 4.58 -6.46
CA ILE A 10 0.98 4.38 -7.51
C ILE A 10 1.89 3.21 -7.09
N LEU A 11 1.96 2.19 -7.95
CA LEU A 11 2.83 1.04 -7.82
C LEU A 11 4.00 1.17 -8.79
N THR A 12 5.22 1.20 -8.24
CA THR A 12 6.44 1.03 -9.04
C THR A 12 6.83 -0.45 -9.10
N PRO A 13 7.44 -0.94 -10.19
CA PRO A 13 7.89 -2.33 -10.26
C PRO A 13 8.88 -2.74 -9.15
N GLY A 14 9.71 -1.79 -8.69
CA GLY A 14 10.75 -2.04 -7.69
C GLY A 14 10.30 -1.95 -6.24
N TYR A 15 9.41 -1.03 -5.90
CA TYR A 15 9.06 -0.75 -4.50
C TYR A 15 7.56 -0.86 -4.22
N GLY A 16 6.75 -1.22 -5.23
CA GLY A 16 5.30 -1.22 -5.10
C GLY A 16 4.79 0.17 -4.69
N PRO A 17 3.89 0.25 -3.70
CA PRO A 17 3.31 1.51 -3.23
C PRO A 17 4.18 2.22 -2.17
N ARG A 18 5.33 1.65 -1.79
CA ARG A 18 6.15 2.15 -0.68
C ARG A 18 7.17 3.17 -1.17
N ILE A 19 6.65 4.25 -1.74
CA ILE A 19 7.42 5.36 -2.30
C ILE A 19 6.85 6.70 -1.83
N TYR A 20 7.72 7.69 -1.69
CA TYR A 20 7.32 9.09 -1.62
C TYR A 20 7.55 9.73 -2.97
N LEU A 21 6.56 10.47 -3.46
CA LEU A 21 6.65 11.23 -4.69
C LEU A 21 6.82 12.71 -4.35
N THR A 22 7.70 13.36 -5.09
CA THR A 22 7.90 14.81 -5.06
C THR A 22 8.01 15.33 -6.49
N GLY A 23 7.72 16.62 -6.67
CA GLY A 23 7.81 17.28 -7.97
C GLY A 23 8.63 18.56 -7.84
N ILE A 24 9.52 18.78 -8.79
CA ILE A 24 10.26 20.04 -8.94
C ILE A 24 9.77 20.69 -10.22
N LEU A 25 9.20 21.89 -10.10
CA LEU A 25 8.84 22.70 -11.25
C LEU A 25 10.08 23.47 -11.70
N THR A 26 10.39 23.41 -13.00
CA THR A 26 11.55 24.06 -13.59
C THR A 26 11.18 24.58 -14.97
N GLU A 27 11.86 25.65 -15.39
CA GLU A 27 11.79 26.19 -16.75
C GLU A 27 12.81 25.53 -17.68
N LEU A 28 13.67 24.65 -17.16
CA LEU A 28 14.60 23.87 -17.98
C LEU A 28 13.82 23.00 -18.97
N GLU A 29 14.14 23.13 -20.26
CA GLU A 29 13.59 22.26 -21.30
C GLU A 29 14.15 20.85 -21.12
N LEU A 30 13.25 19.88 -20.85
CA LEU A 30 13.57 18.47 -20.64
C LEU A 30 12.66 17.61 -21.50
N GLU A 31 13.21 16.56 -22.11
CA GLU A 31 12.44 15.54 -22.80
C GLU A 31 11.60 14.74 -21.79
N ALA A 32 10.29 14.62 -22.05
CA ALA A 32 9.38 13.92 -21.17
C ALA A 32 9.43 12.40 -21.39
N ASP A 33 9.42 11.64 -20.30
CA ASP A 33 9.25 10.19 -20.36
C ASP A 33 7.83 9.79 -20.80
N GLY A 34 7.72 8.59 -21.40
CA GLY A 34 6.43 7.99 -21.73
C GLY A 34 5.72 7.34 -20.52
N PRO A 35 4.38 7.25 -20.53
CA PRO A 35 3.63 6.52 -19.53
C PRO A 35 3.94 5.00 -19.59
N MET A 36 3.89 4.33 -18.44
CA MET A 36 4.07 2.88 -18.39
C MET A 36 2.79 2.17 -18.85
N ALA A 37 2.90 1.38 -19.92
CA ALA A 37 1.74 0.72 -20.52
C ALA A 37 1.42 -0.67 -19.92
N GLU A 38 2.43 -1.39 -19.42
CA GLU A 38 2.25 -2.66 -18.70
C GLU A 38 1.68 -2.39 -17.30
N GLN A 39 0.59 -3.05 -16.93
CA GLN A 39 0.04 -2.96 -15.57
C GLN A 39 1.05 -3.54 -14.56
N VAL A 40 1.36 -2.77 -13.51
CA VAL A 40 2.25 -3.22 -12.42
C VAL A 40 1.50 -4.08 -11.40
N CYS A 41 0.25 -3.74 -11.11
CA CYS A 41 -0.59 -4.47 -10.17
C CYS A 41 -0.84 -5.89 -10.67
N VAL A 42 -0.77 -6.90 -9.81
CA VAL A 42 -1.22 -8.28 -10.14
C VAL A 42 -2.74 -8.32 -10.36
N GLY A 43 -3.47 -7.32 -9.85
CA GLY A 43 -4.91 -7.16 -10.02
C GLY A 43 -5.73 -8.01 -9.06
N GLU A 44 -6.90 -8.40 -9.54
CA GLU A 44 -7.98 -9.09 -8.80
C GLU A 44 -7.59 -10.52 -8.39
N GLY A 45 -6.62 -11.12 -9.07
CA GLY A 45 -6.03 -12.39 -8.66
C GLY A 45 -5.25 -12.31 -7.34
N CYS A 46 -4.81 -11.10 -6.95
CA CYS A 46 -4.08 -10.84 -5.72
C CYS A 46 -5.01 -10.35 -4.60
N SER A 47 -5.68 -9.22 -4.81
CA SER A 47 -6.66 -8.60 -3.89
C SER A 47 -6.24 -8.49 -2.41
N ARG A 48 -4.94 -8.52 -2.10
CA ARG A 48 -4.45 -8.44 -0.72
C ARG A 48 -4.80 -7.12 -0.04
N CYS A 49 -4.72 -6.02 -0.77
CA CYS A 49 -5.16 -4.70 -0.32
C CYS A 49 -6.64 -4.69 0.08
N LEU A 50 -7.51 -5.29 -0.74
CA LEU A 50 -8.93 -5.47 -0.47
C LEU A 50 -9.16 -6.27 0.81
N TYR A 51 -8.46 -7.40 0.98
CA TYR A 51 -8.61 -8.25 2.17
C TYR A 51 -8.20 -7.53 3.45
N SER A 52 -7.13 -6.75 3.37
CA SER A 52 -6.58 -6.05 4.52
C SER A 52 -7.35 -4.78 4.92
N CYS A 53 -8.13 -4.19 4.01
CA CYS A 53 -8.70 -2.86 4.21
C CYS A 53 -9.68 -2.85 5.41
N PRO A 54 -9.43 -2.07 6.48
CA PRO A 54 -10.30 -2.07 7.66
C PRO A 54 -11.64 -1.37 7.42
N GLY A 55 -11.70 -0.44 6.46
CA GLY A 55 -12.92 0.27 6.09
C GLY A 55 -13.66 -0.32 4.89
N ASP A 56 -13.22 -1.49 4.37
CA ASP A 56 -13.77 -2.10 3.15
C ASP A 56 -13.91 -1.11 1.99
N ALA A 57 -12.93 -0.21 1.88
CA ALA A 57 -12.96 0.92 0.98
C ALA A 57 -12.41 0.62 -0.42
N VAL A 58 -11.69 -0.49 -0.59
CA VAL A 58 -11.08 -0.85 -1.89
C VAL A 58 -12.15 -1.33 -2.85
N GLY A 59 -12.33 -0.57 -3.94
CA GLY A 59 -13.16 -0.93 -5.08
C GLY A 59 -12.38 -1.68 -6.16
N HIS A 60 -12.97 -1.75 -7.36
CA HIS A 60 -12.33 -2.40 -8.51
C HIS A 60 -11.52 -1.38 -9.32
N PHE A 61 -10.26 -1.18 -8.93
CA PHE A 61 -9.42 -0.04 -9.36
C PHE A 61 -10.02 1.32 -8.97
N ASP A 62 -10.63 1.36 -7.79
CA ASP A 62 -11.30 2.53 -7.23
C ASP A 62 -11.19 2.51 -5.70
N ILE A 63 -11.51 3.63 -5.05
CA ILE A 63 -11.55 3.73 -3.59
C ILE A 63 -12.73 4.56 -3.09
N ASN A 64 -13.49 3.98 -2.16
CA ASN A 64 -14.49 4.71 -1.39
C ASN A 64 -13.77 5.62 -0.39
N LYS A 65 -13.51 6.87 -0.80
CA LYS A 65 -12.78 7.87 0.00
C LYS A 65 -13.41 8.11 1.38
N PRO A 66 -14.74 8.30 1.52
CA PRO A 66 -15.35 8.42 2.85
C PRO A 66 -15.03 7.26 3.79
N ALA A 67 -15.13 6.02 3.32
CA ALA A 67 -14.82 4.84 4.13
C ALA A 67 -13.31 4.73 4.44
N CYS A 68 -12.45 5.03 3.47
CA CYS A 68 -11.00 5.04 3.67
C CYS A 68 -10.57 6.11 4.69
N ALA A 69 -11.15 7.30 4.62
CA ALA A 69 -10.78 8.43 5.46
C ALA A 69 -11.04 8.20 6.95
N GLN A 70 -11.98 7.32 7.32
CA GLN A 70 -12.23 6.94 8.70
C GLN A 70 -11.03 6.27 9.38
N PHE A 71 -10.15 5.65 8.60
CA PHE A 71 -8.97 4.93 9.09
C PHE A 71 -7.65 5.62 8.71
N ALA A 72 -7.70 6.67 7.89
CA ALA A 72 -6.52 7.39 7.39
C ALA A 72 -5.83 8.25 8.46
N GLN A 73 -6.30 8.22 9.71
CA GLN A 73 -5.69 8.89 10.85
C GLN A 73 -5.74 7.98 12.07
N GLU A 74 -5.03 6.83 12.03
CA GLU A 74 -5.02 5.83 13.11
C GLU A 74 -4.83 6.47 14.50
N PHE A 75 -3.93 7.47 14.59
CA PHE A 75 -3.62 8.22 15.80
C PHE A 75 -3.90 9.74 15.65
N GLY A 76 -4.92 10.11 14.86
CA GLY A 76 -5.32 11.50 14.65
C GLY A 76 -6.14 12.12 15.78
N TYR A 77 -6.58 13.35 15.55
CA TYR A 77 -7.30 14.16 16.55
C TYR A 77 -8.55 13.47 17.10
N MET A 78 -9.34 12.85 16.23
CA MET A 78 -10.58 12.16 16.63
C MET A 78 -10.29 10.94 17.52
N THR A 79 -9.24 10.18 17.23
CA THR A 79 -8.84 9.02 18.05
C THR A 79 -8.32 9.48 19.41
N VAL A 80 -7.47 10.53 19.46
CA VAL A 80 -6.96 11.10 20.72
C VAL A 80 -8.09 11.59 21.61
N THR A 81 -9.01 12.39 21.05
CA THR A 81 -10.12 12.96 21.82
C THR A 81 -11.08 11.87 22.33
N ALA A 82 -11.36 10.84 21.53
CA ALA A 82 -12.13 9.68 21.98
C ALA A 82 -11.44 8.93 23.13
N MET A 83 -10.13 8.71 23.06
CA MET A 83 -9.38 8.09 24.17
C MET A 83 -9.44 8.97 25.43
N MET A 84 -9.26 10.29 25.30
CA MET A 84 -9.34 11.21 26.44
C MET A 84 -10.73 11.21 27.08
N GLN A 85 -11.80 11.21 26.28
CA GLN A 85 -13.18 11.11 26.77
C GLN A 85 -13.43 9.80 27.51
N LYS A 86 -12.92 8.67 26.99
CA LYS A 86 -12.99 7.37 27.67
C LYS A 86 -12.21 7.40 28.98
N PHE A 87 -10.99 7.93 28.97
CA PHE A 87 -10.15 8.04 30.16
C PHE A 87 -10.80 8.88 31.27
N ALA A 88 -11.47 9.98 30.90
CA ALA A 88 -12.16 10.84 31.86
C ALA A 88 -13.28 10.10 32.62
N LYS A 89 -13.96 9.16 31.96
CA LYS A 89 -15.11 8.40 32.51
C LYS A 89 -14.72 7.05 33.14
N ALA A 90 -13.53 6.53 32.81
CA ALA A 90 -13.06 5.23 33.24
C ALA A 90 -12.75 5.14 34.75
N ASP A 91 -12.90 3.94 35.30
CA ASP A 91 -12.52 3.63 36.67
C ASP A 91 -10.98 3.51 36.84
N LYS A 92 -10.52 3.25 38.07
CA LYS A 92 -9.08 3.16 38.37
C LYS A 92 -8.39 1.99 37.67
N ALA A 93 -9.07 0.86 37.50
CA ALA A 93 -8.51 -0.33 36.86
C ALA A 93 -8.40 -0.10 35.35
N GLU A 94 -9.47 0.40 34.73
CA GLU A 94 -9.49 0.74 33.30
C GLU A 94 -8.43 1.79 32.95
N LYS A 95 -8.28 2.83 33.77
CA LYS A 95 -7.23 3.85 33.58
C LYS A 95 -5.83 3.24 33.56
N ARG A 96 -5.54 2.27 34.44
CA ARG A 96 -4.23 1.59 34.47
C ARG A 96 -3.96 0.80 33.20
N GLU A 97 -4.97 0.17 32.62
CA GLU A 97 -4.83 -0.55 31.35
C GLU A 97 -4.68 0.40 30.17
N MET A 98 -5.45 1.50 30.15
CA MET A 98 -5.32 2.54 29.12
C MET A 98 -3.92 3.15 29.09
N LEU A 99 -3.28 3.34 30.24
CA LEU A 99 -1.90 3.87 30.34
C LEU A 99 -0.82 2.92 29.77
N LYS A 100 -1.16 1.67 29.50
CA LYS A 100 -0.27 0.67 28.88
C LYS A 100 -0.71 0.29 27.47
N SER A 101 -1.75 0.96 26.95
CA SER A 101 -2.35 0.60 25.67
C SER A 101 -1.45 0.93 24.49
N ARG A 102 -1.62 0.15 23.40
CA ARG A 102 -1.01 0.46 22.09
C ARG A 102 -1.38 1.87 21.63
N ASP A 103 -2.62 2.28 21.87
CA ASP A 103 -3.14 3.58 21.44
C ASP A 103 -2.38 4.74 22.09
N LEU A 104 -2.13 4.67 23.41
CA LEU A 104 -1.35 5.72 24.10
C LEU A 104 0.10 5.79 23.58
N PHE A 105 0.73 4.65 23.31
CA PHE A 105 2.05 4.59 22.69
C PHE A 105 2.04 5.17 21.27
N GLY A 106 1.02 4.83 20.47
CA GLY A 106 0.78 5.37 19.14
C GLY A 106 0.62 6.89 19.15
N PHE A 107 -0.14 7.45 20.09
CA PHE A 107 -0.27 8.89 20.26
C PHE A 107 1.05 9.57 20.61
N TRP A 108 1.86 8.97 21.50
CA TRP A 108 3.18 9.49 21.81
C TRP A 108 4.11 9.51 20.58
N GLN A 109 4.09 8.46 19.75
CA GLN A 109 4.81 8.44 18.47
C GLN A 109 4.26 9.48 17.48
N GLY A 110 2.93 9.65 17.42
CA GLY A 110 2.28 10.65 16.58
C GLY A 110 2.69 12.08 16.92
N ILE A 111 2.80 12.42 18.21
CA ILE A 111 3.23 13.76 18.64
C ILE A 111 4.68 14.05 18.22
N LEU A 112 5.59 13.08 18.36
CA LEU A 112 7.02 13.30 18.12
C LEU A 112 7.43 13.15 16.66
N ARG A 113 6.77 12.25 15.92
CA ARG A 113 7.18 11.83 14.58
C ARG A 113 6.07 11.90 13.55
N VAL A 114 4.89 12.41 13.92
CA VAL A 114 3.75 12.58 13.02
C VAL A 114 3.22 11.22 12.48
N VAL A 115 3.63 10.11 13.10
CA VAL A 115 3.24 8.74 12.71
C VAL A 115 1.76 8.51 13.01
N GLY A 116 0.99 8.15 11.99
CA GLY A 116 -0.45 7.85 12.10
C GLY A 116 -1.35 9.07 12.37
N SER A 117 -0.80 10.29 12.43
CA SER A 117 -1.57 11.52 12.69
C SER A 117 -2.11 12.20 11.43
N PHE A 118 -1.49 11.99 10.27
CA PHE A 118 -2.00 12.49 8.99
C PHE A 118 -1.96 11.42 7.90
N GLY A 119 -3.11 11.20 7.27
CA GLY A 119 -3.23 10.62 5.93
C GLY A 119 -2.61 9.25 5.73
N ASP A 120 -2.50 8.41 6.75
CA ASP A 120 -1.89 7.08 6.62
C ASP A 120 -2.66 6.00 7.38
N CYS A 121 -3.43 5.22 6.61
CA CYS A 121 -3.71 3.84 6.96
C CYS A 121 -2.72 2.98 6.15
N PRO A 122 -1.66 2.41 6.75
CA PRO A 122 -0.59 1.77 5.99
C PRO A 122 -1.00 0.39 5.45
N ARG A 123 -2.23 -0.05 5.71
CA ARG A 123 -2.60 -1.45 5.64
C ARG A 123 -2.51 -2.02 4.24
N CYS A 124 -3.07 -1.34 3.23
CA CYS A 124 -2.96 -1.79 1.84
C CYS A 124 -1.52 -1.69 1.30
N LEU A 125 -0.75 -0.68 1.73
CA LEU A 125 0.67 -0.52 1.35
C LEU A 125 1.54 -1.64 1.90
N ALA A 126 1.29 -2.03 3.16
CA ALA A 126 2.05 -3.05 3.88
C ALA A 126 1.83 -4.47 3.31
N VAL A 127 0.61 -4.80 2.87
CA VAL A 127 0.32 -6.14 2.32
C VAL A 127 0.61 -6.29 0.84
N CYS A 128 0.81 -5.18 0.10
CA CYS A 128 0.99 -5.20 -1.34
C CYS A 128 2.28 -5.94 -1.72
N PRO A 129 2.19 -7.07 -2.48
CA PRO A 129 3.34 -7.91 -2.79
C PRO A 129 4.18 -7.38 -3.96
N VAL A 130 3.79 -6.26 -4.57
CA VAL A 130 4.58 -5.62 -5.62
C VAL A 130 5.80 -4.97 -4.99
N GLY A 131 6.95 -5.11 -5.65
CA GLY A 131 8.24 -4.61 -5.18
C GLY A 131 9.13 -5.71 -4.61
N VAL A 132 10.45 -5.54 -4.75
CA VAL A 132 11.44 -6.49 -4.23
C VAL A 132 11.55 -6.41 -2.71
N ASP A 133 11.33 -5.22 -2.17
CA ASP A 133 11.35 -4.90 -0.75
C ASP A 133 10.29 -5.67 0.04
N TYR A 134 9.10 -5.89 -0.52
CA TYR A 134 8.09 -6.75 0.13
C TYR A 134 8.66 -8.15 0.37
N HIS A 135 9.22 -8.77 -0.66
CA HIS A 135 9.74 -10.13 -0.57
C HIS A 135 11.00 -10.24 0.28
N ALA A 136 11.81 -9.18 0.31
CA ALA A 136 13.04 -9.15 1.10
C ALA A 136 12.80 -8.87 2.59
N PHE A 137 11.80 -8.06 2.94
CA PHE A 137 11.69 -7.49 4.29
C PHE A 137 10.32 -7.58 4.95
N LEU A 138 9.22 -7.71 4.18
CA LEU A 138 7.86 -7.60 4.73
C LEU A 138 7.05 -8.89 4.66
N ALA A 139 7.43 -9.82 3.80
CA ALA A 139 6.62 -11.00 3.50
C ALA A 139 6.35 -11.84 4.76
N ASP A 140 7.30 -12.00 5.66
CA ASP A 140 7.11 -12.83 6.85
C ASP A 140 6.04 -12.30 7.79
N ASP A 141 6.00 -10.98 7.99
CA ASP A 141 5.03 -10.33 8.88
C ASP A 141 3.70 -10.07 8.18
N GLN A 142 3.72 -9.82 6.86
CA GLN A 142 2.57 -9.31 6.14
C GLN A 142 1.87 -10.37 5.27
N LYS A 143 2.45 -11.56 5.05
CA LYS A 143 1.84 -12.62 4.22
C LYS A 143 0.47 -13.04 4.73
N HIS A 144 0.35 -13.21 6.05
CA HIS A 144 -0.91 -13.51 6.70
C HIS A 144 -1.71 -12.22 6.91
N ILE A 145 -2.98 -12.23 6.53
CA ILE A 145 -3.88 -11.07 6.64
C ILE A 145 -5.01 -11.49 7.60
N PRO A 146 -4.92 -11.14 8.90
CA PRO A 146 -5.94 -11.47 9.88
C PRO A 146 -7.33 -10.91 9.55
N GLU A 147 -7.38 -9.80 8.82
CA GLU A 147 -8.60 -9.11 8.41
C GLU A 147 -9.31 -9.78 7.22
N GLN A 148 -8.71 -10.82 6.63
CA GLN A 148 -9.26 -11.52 5.49
C GLN A 148 -10.47 -12.37 5.90
N THR A 149 -11.65 -12.01 5.38
CA THR A 149 -12.89 -12.76 5.60
C THR A 149 -13.39 -13.45 4.32
N PRO A 150 -14.26 -14.47 4.41
CA PRO A 150 -14.89 -15.10 3.24
C PRO A 150 -15.61 -14.09 2.35
N GLU A 151 -16.22 -13.05 2.92
CA GLU A 151 -16.95 -12.01 2.20
C GLU A 151 -16.01 -11.16 1.35
N LYS A 152 -14.85 -10.78 1.88
CA LYS A 152 -13.82 -10.03 1.14
C LYS A 152 -13.22 -10.88 0.02
N VAL A 153 -13.00 -12.16 0.26
CA VAL A 153 -12.55 -13.12 -0.76
C VAL A 153 -13.60 -13.25 -1.87
N ALA A 154 -14.88 -13.34 -1.52
CA ALA A 154 -15.97 -13.38 -2.49
C ALA A 154 -16.05 -12.09 -3.31
N LEU A 155 -15.83 -10.92 -2.69
CA LEU A 155 -15.75 -9.64 -3.40
C LEU A 155 -14.59 -9.58 -4.41
N GLY A 156 -13.39 -10.04 -4.03
CA GLY A 156 -12.27 -10.14 -4.96
C GLY A 156 -12.55 -11.06 -6.15
N LYS A 157 -13.23 -12.19 -5.92
CA LYS A 157 -13.70 -13.09 -6.99
C LYS A 157 -14.72 -12.40 -7.90
N ARG A 158 -15.65 -11.59 -7.35
CA ARG A 158 -16.60 -10.80 -8.14
C ARG A 158 -15.89 -9.80 -9.04
N PHE A 159 -14.90 -9.06 -8.54
CA PHE A 159 -14.10 -8.14 -9.38
C PHE A 159 -13.42 -8.89 -10.52
N LYS A 160 -12.78 -10.03 -10.22
CA LYS A 160 -12.14 -10.85 -11.25
C LYS A 160 -13.12 -11.32 -12.32
N GLN A 161 -14.33 -11.71 -11.91
CA GLN A 161 -15.37 -12.17 -12.81
C GLN A 161 -15.92 -11.01 -13.67
N ALA A 162 -16.23 -9.86 -13.06
CA ALA A 162 -16.69 -8.66 -13.76
C ALA A 162 -15.72 -8.23 -14.87
N ARG A 163 -14.41 -8.24 -14.60
CA ARG A 163 -13.39 -7.93 -15.62
C ARG A 163 -13.35 -8.96 -16.74
N LYS A 164 -13.62 -10.23 -16.44
CA LYS A 164 -13.65 -11.30 -17.44
C LYS A 164 -14.88 -11.19 -18.34
N ASP A 165 -16.01 -10.81 -17.76
CA ASP A 165 -17.29 -10.68 -18.46
C ASP A 165 -17.40 -9.38 -19.27
N GLY A 166 -16.48 -8.44 -19.03
CA GLY A 166 -16.46 -7.14 -19.71
C GLY A 166 -17.50 -6.18 -19.15
N ASP A 167 -17.84 -6.33 -17.87
CA ASP A 167 -18.77 -5.46 -17.17
C ASP A 167 -18.25 -4.01 -17.13
N ASP A 168 -19.18 -3.06 -16.99
CA ASP A 168 -18.84 -1.66 -16.76
C ASP A 168 -18.23 -1.49 -15.36
N ILE A 169 -16.92 -1.26 -15.31
CA ILE A 169 -16.14 -1.13 -14.09
C ILE A 169 -15.72 0.34 -13.93
N PRO A 170 -16.19 1.06 -12.90
CA PRO A 170 -15.91 2.48 -12.72
C PRO A 170 -14.40 2.83 -12.73
N GLY A 171 -13.57 1.98 -12.13
CA GLY A 171 -12.12 2.15 -12.06
C GLY A 171 -11.36 1.81 -13.35
N LEU A 172 -12.02 1.23 -14.36
CA LEU A 172 -11.41 0.77 -15.62
C LEU A 172 -12.08 1.34 -16.88
N ASN A 173 -12.76 2.48 -16.77
CA ASN A 173 -13.26 3.21 -17.94
C ASN A 173 -12.13 3.70 -18.88
N ASP A 174 -12.50 4.16 -20.06
CA ASP A 174 -11.57 4.64 -21.12
C ASP A 174 -10.59 5.72 -20.63
N TRP A 175 -10.98 6.51 -19.63
CA TRP A 175 -10.12 7.55 -19.05
C TRP A 175 -9.12 6.97 -18.05
N ASN A 176 -9.56 6.05 -17.19
CA ASN A 176 -8.79 5.51 -16.07
C ASN A 176 -7.81 4.40 -16.48
N ILE A 177 -8.12 3.65 -17.54
CA ILE A 177 -7.33 2.48 -17.96
C ILE A 177 -5.85 2.84 -18.24
N ARG A 178 -5.56 4.06 -18.71
CA ARG A 178 -4.19 4.54 -18.93
C ARG A 178 -3.36 4.62 -17.64
N TRP A 179 -4.00 4.83 -16.49
CA TRP A 179 -3.32 4.89 -15.20
C TRP A 179 -3.09 3.50 -14.62
N VAL A 180 -3.95 2.54 -14.93
CA VAL A 180 -3.81 1.14 -14.49
C VAL A 180 -2.79 0.38 -15.34
N GLY A 181 -2.73 0.65 -16.64
CA GLY A 181 -1.86 -0.04 -17.59
C GLY A 181 -2.69 -0.71 -18.67
N PRO A 182 -2.85 -0.10 -19.86
CA PRO A 182 -3.74 -0.58 -20.91
C PRO A 182 -3.34 -1.95 -21.47
N ASN A 183 -2.08 -2.35 -21.34
CA ASN A 183 -1.61 -3.65 -21.82
C ASN A 183 -1.90 -4.80 -20.84
N GLY A 184 -2.47 -4.49 -19.67
CA GLY A 184 -2.70 -5.46 -18.61
C GLY A 184 -1.41 -5.97 -17.98
N TYR A 185 -1.55 -6.94 -17.07
CA TYR A 185 -0.43 -7.48 -16.30
C TYR A 185 0.24 -8.62 -17.06
N THR A 186 1.52 -8.47 -17.38
CA THR A 186 2.34 -9.55 -17.99
C THR A 186 3.41 -10.07 -17.02
N GLY A 187 3.76 -9.29 -15.99
CA GLY A 187 4.77 -9.64 -15.00
C GLY A 187 6.22 -9.45 -15.49
N GLN A 188 6.41 -8.90 -16.68
CA GLN A 188 7.73 -8.67 -17.26
C GLN A 188 8.48 -7.59 -16.49
N ALA A 189 7.85 -6.47 -16.16
CA ALA A 189 8.46 -5.41 -15.35
C ALA A 189 8.90 -5.93 -13.98
N ALA A 190 8.04 -6.72 -13.29
CA ALA A 190 8.38 -7.31 -12.00
C ALA A 190 9.53 -8.31 -12.09
N LYS A 191 9.57 -9.15 -13.14
CA LYS A 191 10.66 -10.11 -13.37
C LYS A 191 11.98 -9.40 -13.62
N LYS A 192 11.98 -8.34 -14.44
CA LYS A 192 13.16 -7.52 -14.74
C LYS A 192 13.78 -6.97 -13.46
N VAL A 193 12.99 -6.28 -12.63
CA VAL A 193 13.52 -5.66 -11.40
C VAL A 193 14.00 -6.69 -10.38
N ARG A 194 13.30 -7.84 -10.25
CA ARG A 194 13.78 -8.94 -9.39
C ARG A 194 15.13 -9.50 -9.84
N GLN A 195 15.35 -9.59 -11.15
CA GLN A 195 16.62 -10.05 -11.70
C GLN A 195 17.74 -9.03 -11.43
N GLU A 196 17.48 -7.76 -11.70
CA GLU A 196 18.42 -6.65 -11.42
C GLU A 196 18.81 -6.60 -9.94
N PHE A 197 17.85 -6.78 -9.02
CA PHE A 197 18.11 -6.84 -7.59
C PHE A 197 19.01 -8.02 -7.21
N LYS A 198 18.71 -9.23 -7.71
CA LYS A 198 19.53 -10.42 -7.46
C LYS A 198 20.96 -10.26 -7.97
N ASP A 199 21.12 -9.68 -9.16
CA ASP A 199 22.44 -9.44 -9.74
C ASP A 199 23.21 -8.36 -8.95
N GLY A 200 22.51 -7.34 -8.44
CA GLY A 200 23.05 -6.36 -7.49
C GLY A 200 23.57 -7.01 -6.20
N GLN A 201 22.77 -7.88 -5.58
CA GLN A 201 23.17 -8.60 -4.36
C GLN A 201 24.41 -9.49 -4.58
N LYS A 202 24.45 -10.24 -5.69
CA LYS A 202 25.62 -11.06 -6.04
C LYS A 202 26.89 -10.22 -6.19
N ARG A 203 26.79 -9.05 -6.83
CA ARG A 203 27.93 -8.13 -6.97
C ARG A 203 28.42 -7.64 -5.61
N LEU A 204 27.53 -7.28 -4.70
CA LEU A 204 27.89 -6.83 -3.35
C LEU A 204 28.58 -7.93 -2.54
N ILE A 205 28.06 -9.16 -2.59
CA ILE A 205 28.67 -10.32 -1.92
C ILE A 205 30.06 -10.58 -2.50
N THR A 206 30.18 -10.59 -3.84
CA THR A 206 31.47 -10.84 -4.52
C THR A 206 32.50 -9.74 -4.20
N ALA A 207 32.07 -8.48 -4.10
CA ALA A 207 32.96 -7.37 -3.71
C ALA A 207 33.41 -7.47 -2.24
N ALA A 208 32.50 -7.86 -1.33
CA ALA A 208 32.82 -8.10 0.07
C ALA A 208 33.80 -9.27 0.25
N GLU A 209 33.64 -10.35 -0.53
CA GLU A 209 34.54 -11.52 -0.53
C GLU A 209 35.92 -11.22 -1.11
N ARG A 210 36.03 -10.23 -2.02
CA ARG A 210 37.31 -9.80 -2.60
C ARG A 210 38.08 -8.80 -1.74
N GLY A 211 37.48 -8.27 -0.68
CA GLY A 211 38.11 -7.28 0.20
C GLY A 211 38.22 -5.88 -0.43
N ASP A 212 37.50 -5.59 -1.52
CA ASP A 212 37.51 -4.30 -2.22
C ASP A 212 36.70 -3.21 -1.47
N GLY A 213 36.63 -3.30 -0.15
CA GLY A 213 35.86 -2.44 0.74
C GLY A 213 36.73 -1.87 1.86
N SER A 214 37.71 -1.04 1.50
CA SER A 214 38.37 -0.08 2.38
C SER A 214 38.51 1.25 1.66
#